data_AF-A0A534A930-F1
#
_entry.id   AF-A0A534A930-F1
#
_cell.length_a   1.000
_cell.length_b   1.000
_cell.length_c   1.000
_cell.angle_alpha   90.00
_cell.angle_beta   90.00
_cell.angle_gamma   90.00
#
_symmetry.space_group_name_H-M   'P 1'
#
loop_
_entity.id
_entity.type
_entity.pdbx_description
1 polymer ?
#
loop_
_entity_poly.entity_id
_entity_poly.type
_entity_poly.pdbx_seq_one_letter_code
_entity_poly.pdbx_strand_id
1 'polypeptide(L)'
;MIPIDHQPPGYWATNLYATPRKRPKSDAPIKDLPPRAAQRFKRAREGIRALRHVTEQVVFMGTAWKWVWMYEVGGRKLGYLHPMETGLSGTFIVTEEEERELALTDGLARASRQAIRDGR
;
A
#
# COMPACT_ATOMS: atom_id res chain seq x y z
N MET A 1 -12.00 -4.55 6.96
CA MET A 1 -12.16 -4.48 5.49
C MET A 1 -11.85 -3.03 5.10
N ILE A 2 -10.95 -2.75 4.14
CA ILE A 2 -10.73 -1.42 3.56
C ILE A 2 -12.06 -0.91 3.00
N PRO A 3 -12.56 0.25 3.44
CA PRO A 3 -13.77 0.85 2.91
C PRO A 3 -13.61 1.14 1.41
N ILE A 4 -14.58 0.69 0.60
CA ILE A 4 -14.60 0.97 -0.85
C ILE A 4 -15.31 2.30 -1.14
N ASP A 5 -16.18 2.74 -0.23
CA ASP A 5 -17.10 3.87 -0.43
C ASP A 5 -16.41 5.23 -0.57
N HIS A 6 -15.16 5.34 -0.12
CA HIS A 6 -14.35 6.56 -0.20
C HIS A 6 -13.33 6.56 -1.35
N GLN A 7 -13.45 5.61 -2.29
CA GLN A 7 -12.54 5.50 -3.41
C GLN A 7 -13.21 5.90 -4.72
N PRO A 8 -12.47 6.48 -5.68
CA PRO A 8 -13.01 6.75 -7.01
C PRO A 8 -13.60 5.49 -7.64
N PRO A 9 -14.73 5.59 -8.38
CA PRO A 9 -15.28 4.46 -9.12
C PRO A 9 -14.22 3.81 -10.02
N GLY A 10 -14.15 2.48 -9.99
CA GLY A 10 -13.19 1.74 -10.81
C GLY A 10 -11.73 1.83 -10.35
N TYR A 11 -11.43 2.45 -9.20
CA TYR A 11 -10.07 2.57 -8.67
C TYR A 11 -9.31 1.23 -8.69
N TRP A 12 -9.89 0.17 -8.16
CA TRP A 12 -9.28 -1.16 -8.13
C TRP A 12 -9.21 -1.88 -9.48
N ALA A 13 -9.92 -1.40 -10.50
CA ALA A 13 -9.82 -1.97 -11.85
C ALA A 13 -8.41 -1.79 -12.43
N THR A 14 -7.67 -0.79 -11.95
CA THR A 14 -6.30 -0.50 -12.36
C THR A 14 -5.24 -1.24 -11.53
N ASN A 15 -5.60 -2.22 -10.69
CA ASN A 15 -4.61 -3.03 -9.99
C ASN A 15 -3.82 -3.89 -11.01
N LEU A 16 -2.50 -3.82 -10.93
CA LEU A 16 -1.58 -4.46 -11.89
C LEU A 16 -1.72 -6.01 -11.91
N TYR A 17 -2.19 -6.60 -10.81
CA TYR A 17 -2.29 -8.03 -10.61
C TYR A 17 -3.76 -8.43 -10.40
N ALA A 18 -4.52 -8.53 -11.49
CA ALA A 18 -5.96 -8.79 -11.42
C ALA A 18 -6.35 -10.28 -11.27
N THR A 19 -5.48 -11.21 -11.67
CA THR A 19 -5.84 -12.63 -11.83
C THR A 19 -5.67 -13.45 -10.54
N PRO A 20 -6.73 -14.00 -9.93
CA PRO A 20 -6.64 -14.75 -8.66
C PRO A 20 -5.77 -16.01 -8.72
N ARG A 21 -5.66 -16.63 -9.90
CA ARG A 21 -4.91 -17.87 -10.11
C ARG A 21 -3.41 -17.64 -10.36
N LYS A 22 -2.98 -16.38 -10.49
CA LYS A 22 -1.60 -16.01 -10.81
C LYS A 22 -1.03 -15.18 -9.67
N ARG A 23 -0.55 -15.85 -8.62
CA ARG A 23 0.10 -15.18 -7.49
C ARG A 23 1.39 -14.51 -7.97
N PRO A 24 1.52 -13.18 -7.82
CA PRO A 24 2.78 -12.51 -8.14
C PRO A 24 3.84 -12.90 -7.10
N LYS A 25 5.10 -12.91 -7.53
CA LYS A 25 6.22 -12.99 -6.60
C LYS A 25 6.29 -11.70 -5.79
N SER A 26 6.80 -11.75 -4.57
CA SER A 26 6.89 -10.57 -3.68
C SER A 26 7.69 -9.41 -4.27
N ASP A 27 8.63 -9.68 -5.16
CA ASP A 27 9.49 -8.71 -5.84
C ASP A 27 9.02 -8.36 -7.26
N ALA A 28 7.92 -8.97 -7.74
CA ALA A 28 7.39 -8.76 -9.09
C ALA A 28 7.16 -7.25 -9.42
N PRO A 29 6.65 -6.41 -8.51
CA PRO A 29 6.38 -5.01 -8.85
C PRO A 29 7.63 -4.19 -9.14
N ILE A 30 8.82 -4.65 -8.72
CA ILE A 30 10.09 -3.98 -9.04
C ILE A 30 10.37 -4.05 -10.54
N LYS A 31 9.88 -5.09 -11.23
CA LYS A 31 10.06 -5.30 -12.67
C LYS A 31 8.85 -4.86 -13.49
N ASP A 32 7.66 -5.07 -12.94
CA ASP A 32 6.41 -4.90 -13.69
C ASP A 32 5.90 -3.45 -13.67
N LEU A 33 6.27 -2.65 -12.67
CA LEU A 33 5.87 -1.24 -12.58
C LEU A 33 6.75 -0.32 -13.44
N PRO A 34 6.20 0.84 -13.89
CA PRO A 34 7.02 1.91 -14.46
C PRO A 34 8.18 2.30 -13.51
N PRO A 35 9.36 2.68 -14.03
CA PRO A 35 10.59 2.81 -13.22
C PRO A 35 10.45 3.65 -11.93
N ARG A 36 9.75 4.79 -12.01
CA ARG A 36 9.50 5.65 -10.84
C ARG A 36 8.61 4.97 -9.80
N ALA A 37 7.57 4.26 -10.24
CA ALA A 37 6.67 3.52 -9.36
C ALA A 37 7.36 2.28 -8.76
N ALA A 38 8.17 1.57 -9.54
CA ALA A 38 9.01 0.48 -9.07
C ALA A 38 9.97 0.92 -7.96
N GLN A 39 10.62 2.08 -8.12
CA GLN A 39 11.50 2.64 -7.10
C GLN A 39 10.75 3.00 -5.82
N ARG A 40 9.55 3.61 -5.94
CA ARG A 40 8.69 3.90 -4.78
C ARG A 40 8.25 2.63 -4.08
N PHE A 41 7.87 1.60 -4.82
CA PHE A 41 7.51 0.29 -4.27
C PHE A 41 8.67 -0.31 -3.49
N LYS A 42 9.86 -0.32 -4.09
CA LYS A 42 11.07 -0.83 -3.45
C LYS A 42 11.34 -0.10 -2.13
N ARG A 43 11.36 1.23 -2.12
CA ARG A 43 11.62 2.04 -0.92
C ARG A 43 10.57 1.84 0.16
N ALA A 44 9.28 1.89 -0.19
CA ALA A 44 8.19 1.69 0.75
C ALA A 44 8.26 0.29 1.39
N ARG A 45 8.45 -0.74 0.56
CA ARG A 45 8.62 -2.12 1.01
C ARG A 45 9.81 -2.29 1.93
N GLU A 46 10.97 -1.75 1.57
CA GLU A 46 12.18 -1.82 2.39
C GLU A 46 12.01 -1.09 3.72
N GLY A 47 11.42 0.12 3.70
CA GLY A 47 11.14 0.89 4.91
C GLY A 47 10.19 0.18 5.87
N ILE A 48 9.09 -0.38 5.35
CA ILE A 48 8.14 -1.13 6.19
C ILE A 48 8.77 -2.41 6.75
N ARG A 49 9.54 -3.15 5.93
CA ARG A 49 10.20 -4.38 6.37
C ARG A 49 11.37 -4.16 7.33
N ALA A 50 11.92 -2.95 7.39
CA ALA A 50 12.95 -2.59 8.36
C ALA A 50 12.38 -2.39 9.78
N LEU A 51 11.06 -2.24 9.92
CA LEU A 51 10.40 -2.14 11.22
C LEU A 51 10.45 -3.48 11.96
N ARG A 52 10.60 -3.40 13.28
CA ARG A 52 10.75 -4.58 14.14
C ARG A 52 9.50 -5.46 14.07
N HIS A 53 9.71 -6.77 13.89
CA HIS A 53 8.66 -7.80 13.90
C HIS A 53 7.60 -7.67 12.80
N VAL A 54 7.84 -6.84 11.78
CA VAL A 54 6.95 -6.77 10.61
C VAL A 54 7.15 -7.99 9.73
N THR A 55 6.05 -8.62 9.34
CA THR A 55 6.01 -9.63 8.28
C THR A 55 5.34 -9.05 7.03
N GLU A 56 5.71 -9.58 5.87
CA GLU A 56 5.10 -9.26 4.57
C GLU A 56 4.44 -10.51 4.01
N GLN A 57 3.23 -10.35 3.47
CA GLN A 57 2.53 -11.41 2.75
C GLN A 57 1.93 -10.86 1.45
N VAL A 58 2.07 -11.62 0.36
CA VAL A 58 1.36 -11.34 -0.90
C VAL A 58 0.02 -12.09 -0.88
N VAL A 59 -1.09 -11.37 -0.73
CA VAL A 59 -2.41 -11.94 -0.46
C VAL A 59 -3.42 -11.52 -1.53
N PHE A 60 -4.27 -12.44 -1.97
CA PHE A 60 -5.41 -12.13 -2.83
C PHE A 60 -6.61 -11.79 -1.95
N MET A 61 -7.06 -10.54 -2.00
CA MET A 61 -8.13 -10.01 -1.14
C MET A 61 -9.53 -10.09 -1.76
N GLY A 62 -9.69 -10.87 -2.82
CA GLY A 62 -10.97 -11.01 -3.54
C GLY A 62 -11.02 -10.17 -4.81
N THR A 63 -12.13 -10.31 -5.54
CA THR A 63 -12.30 -9.67 -6.86
C THR A 63 -12.41 -8.16 -6.79
N ALA A 64 -12.76 -7.61 -5.62
CA ALA A 64 -12.81 -6.16 -5.42
C ALA A 64 -11.40 -5.55 -5.36
N TRP A 65 -10.45 -6.14 -4.62
CA TRP A 65 -9.15 -5.47 -4.35
C TRP A 65 -7.93 -6.18 -4.95
N LYS A 66 -8.12 -7.41 -5.41
CA LYS A 66 -7.11 -8.22 -6.10
C LYS A 66 -5.90 -8.56 -5.21
N TRP A 67 -4.71 -8.71 -5.80
CA TRP A 67 -3.48 -9.01 -5.06
C TRP A 67 -2.91 -7.74 -4.41
N VAL A 68 -2.48 -7.89 -3.15
CA VAL A 68 -1.86 -6.83 -2.35
C VAL A 68 -0.66 -7.36 -1.57
N TRP A 69 0.21 -6.43 -1.17
CA TRP A 69 1.30 -6.69 -0.23
C TRP A 69 0.84 -6.25 1.16
N MET A 70 0.43 -7.21 1.98
CA MET A 70 -0.04 -6.99 3.34
C MET A 70 1.15 -6.99 4.30
N TYR A 71 1.15 -6.05 5.24
CA TYR A 71 2.13 -5.94 6.31
C TYR A 71 1.43 -6.04 7.67
N GLU A 72 2.01 -6.81 8.58
CA GLU A 72 1.44 -7.07 9.91
C GLU A 72 2.54 -7.20 10.98
N VAL A 73 2.16 -6.97 12.24
CA VAL A 73 3.00 -7.19 13.43
C VAL A 73 2.17 -7.96 14.45
N GLY A 74 2.63 -9.14 14.86
CA GLY A 74 1.94 -9.94 15.89
C GLY A 74 0.48 -10.25 15.55
N GLY A 75 0.15 -10.44 14.27
CA GLY A 75 -1.22 -10.68 13.79
C GLY A 75 -2.08 -9.42 13.61
N ARG A 76 -1.59 -8.24 14.01
CA ARG A 76 -2.24 -6.95 13.72
C ARG A 76 -1.78 -6.43 12.37
N LYS A 77 -2.74 -6.21 11.47
CA LYS A 77 -2.47 -5.62 10.15
C LYS A 77 -2.08 -4.15 10.30
N LEU A 78 -0.99 -3.75 9.67
CA LEU A 78 -0.50 -2.36 9.63
C LEU A 78 -0.97 -1.64 8.37
N GLY A 79 -0.96 -2.35 7.25
CA GLY A 79 -1.30 -1.73 5.98
C GLY A 79 -1.02 -2.64 4.80
N TYR A 80 -1.22 -2.06 3.63
CA TYR A 80 -1.19 -2.76 2.36
C TYR A 80 -0.56 -1.85 1.31
N LEU A 81 0.30 -2.41 0.47
CA LEU A 81 0.70 -1.78 -0.79
C LEU A 81 -0.03 -2.42 -1.96
N HIS A 82 -0.48 -1.56 -2.88
CA HIS A 82 -1.28 -1.90 -4.05
C HIS A 82 -0.56 -1.39 -5.30
N PRO A 83 0.17 -2.26 -6.02
CA PRO A 83 0.70 -1.93 -7.33
C PRO A 83 -0.45 -1.72 -8.32
N MET A 84 -0.52 -0.53 -8.89
CA MET A 84 -1.49 -0.15 -9.92
C MET A 84 -0.77 -0.07 -11.27
N GLU A 85 -1.50 -0.17 -12.38
CA GLU A 85 -0.93 -0.13 -13.74
C GLU A 85 0.01 1.06 -13.97
N THR A 86 -0.34 2.23 -13.43
CA THR A 86 0.41 3.47 -13.62
C THR A 86 1.18 3.92 -12.38
N GLY A 87 1.12 3.20 -11.27
CA GLY A 87 1.62 3.71 -10.00
C GLY A 87 1.61 2.75 -8.82
N LEU A 88 1.87 3.29 -7.64
CA LEU A 88 1.78 2.58 -6.38
C LEU A 88 0.83 3.33 -5.47
N SER A 89 -0.10 2.60 -4.87
CA SER A 89 -0.92 3.11 -3.78
C SER A 89 -0.68 2.32 -2.50
N GLY A 90 -1.12 2.88 -1.37
CA GLY A 90 -1.04 2.24 -0.07
C GLY A 90 -2.25 2.57 0.79
N THR A 91 -2.63 1.61 1.64
CA THR A 91 -3.66 1.81 2.67
C THR A 91 -3.07 1.42 4.01
N PHE A 92 -3.16 2.31 4.99
CA PHE A 92 -2.69 2.09 6.34
C PHE A 92 -3.88 1.94 7.29
N ILE A 93 -3.71 1.10 8.30
CA ILE A 93 -4.70 0.91 9.35
C ILE A 93 -4.28 1.79 10.52
N VAL A 94 -5.08 2.79 10.78
CA VAL A 94 -4.91 3.73 11.89
C VAL A 94 -5.97 3.46 12.95
N THR A 95 -5.65 3.76 14.20
CA THR A 95 -6.59 3.84 15.32
C THR A 95 -7.45 5.10 15.20
N GLU A 96 -8.55 5.15 15.95
CA GLU A 96 -9.40 6.35 16.01
C GLU A 96 -8.64 7.58 16.52
N GLU A 97 -7.70 7.38 17.46
CA GLU A 97 -6.84 8.44 17.96
C GLU A 97 -5.92 8.98 16.86
N GLU A 98 -5.21 8.10 16.15
CA GLU A 98 -4.37 8.48 15.00
C GLU A 98 -5.19 9.13 13.88
N GLU A 99 -6.42 8.67 13.63
CA GLU A 99 -7.33 9.30 12.67
C GLU A 99 -7.74 10.71 13.10
N ARG A 100 -8.06 10.92 14.39
CA ARG A 100 -8.36 12.24 14.94
C ARG A 100 -7.16 13.17 14.85
N GLU A 101 -5.95 12.71 15.17
CA GLU A 101 -4.73 13.50 15.01
C GLU A 101 -4.51 13.90 13.54
N LEU A 102 -4.70 12.97 12.61
CA LEU A 102 -4.60 13.23 11.17
C LEU A 102 -5.69 14.22 10.70
N ALA A 103 -6.90 14.15 11.23
CA ALA A 103 -8.00 15.04 10.89
C ALA A 103 -7.81 16.47 11.46
N LEU A 104 -7.14 16.59 12.61
CA LEU A 104 -6.80 17.88 13.23
C LEU A 104 -5.61 18.57 12.57
N THR A 105 -4.79 17.82 11.83
CA THR A 105 -3.80 18.40 10.92
C THR A 105 -4.46 18.75 9.59
N ASP A 106 -4.27 19.99 9.08
CA ASP A 106 -4.66 20.39 7.71
C ASP A 106 -3.83 19.61 6.66
N GLY A 107 -4.18 18.33 6.51
CA GLY A 107 -3.42 17.32 5.79
C GLY A 107 -2.18 16.81 6.53
N LEU A 108 -1.56 15.79 5.95
CA LEU A 108 -0.30 15.16 6.41
C LEU A 108 0.70 16.19 6.95
N ALA A 109 1.41 15.87 8.03
CA ALA A 109 2.48 16.73 8.55
C ALA A 109 3.45 17.16 7.42
N ARG A 110 3.98 18.39 7.48
CA ARG A 110 4.86 18.93 6.42
C ARG A 110 6.02 17.98 6.08
N ALA A 111 6.60 17.34 7.10
CA ALA A 111 7.65 16.33 6.94
C ALA A 111 7.17 15.14 6.09
N SER A 112 5.97 14.62 6.38
CA SER A 112 5.36 13.52 5.63
C SER A 112 4.99 13.93 4.19
N ARG A 113 4.47 15.15 3.99
CA ARG A 113 4.23 15.71 2.64
C ARG A 113 5.52 15.82 1.82
N GLN A 114 6.60 16.28 2.45
CA GLN A 114 7.90 16.41 1.80
C GLN A 114 8.49 15.03 1.47
N ALA A 115 8.41 14.08 2.41
CA ALA A 115 8.84 12.70 2.19
C ALA A 115 8.08 12.04 1.01
N ILE A 116 6.76 12.20 0.95
CA ILE A 116 5.93 11.70 -0.17
C ILE A 116 6.33 12.35 -1.50
N ARG A 117 6.58 13.66 -1.53
CA ARG A 117 7.05 14.37 -2.74
C ARG A 117 8.41 13.84 -3.19
N ASP A 118 9.31 13.62 -2.25
CA ASP A 118 10.69 13.17 -2.49
C ASP A 118 10.79 11.65 -2.72
N GLY A 119 9.68 10.93 -2.54
CA GLY A 119 9.63 9.48 -2.58
C GLY A 119 10.53 8.83 -1.52
N ARG A 120 10.59 9.43 -0.33
CA ARG A 120 11.36 8.98 0.84
C ARG A 120 10.44 8.38 1.89
#